data_AF-A0A1C3X8Q8-F1
#
_entry.id   AF-A0A1C3X8Q8-F1
#
_cell.length_a   1.000
_cell.length_b   1.000
_cell.length_c   1.000
_cell.angle_alpha   90.00
_cell.angle_beta   90.00
_cell.angle_gamma   90.00
#
_symmetry.space_group_name_H-M   'P 1'
#
loop_
_entity.id
_entity.type
_entity.pdbx_description
1 polymer ?
#
loop_
_entity_poly.entity_id
_entity_poly.type
_entity_poly.pdbx_seq_one_letter_code
_entity_poly.pdbx_strand_id
1 'polypeptide(L)'
;MTTVRHGATAPARWQLLACGLALIASCLLAASAGAWVSNLSPLFSVALAPDPDARLPAPTRYLYRGTHTTVMPGVEAPLRTRLETTVPAELGDVLNFYRTELGKLGWQEKPDGAVIATDHAQLAFASPLGPAALRLARKDSSTSIHLVQKNADAATRANIMPEPGQAKLVFSNISGRNAALTINARTVKRAAGANAVSLDLAPGKYSYELTVPDHSATTNVLTLAAGDTWELTIGRDGDAWPPLQLY
;
A
#
# COMPACT_ATOMS: atom_id res chain seq x y z
N MET A 1 -8.21 -84.11 -56.85
CA MET A 1 -7.79 -84.24 -55.44
C MET A 1 -6.80 -83.12 -55.16
N THR A 2 -7.20 -82.12 -54.39
CA THR A 2 -6.36 -80.98 -54.00
C THR A 2 -6.47 -80.83 -52.49
N THR A 3 -5.39 -81.19 -51.79
CA THR A 3 -5.27 -81.07 -50.34
C THR A 3 -4.70 -79.71 -49.96
N VAL A 4 -5.36 -79.10 -48.98
CA VAL A 4 -4.97 -77.90 -48.24
C VAL A 4 -3.72 -78.19 -47.41
N ARG A 5 -2.76 -77.25 -47.36
CA ARG A 5 -1.61 -77.30 -46.45
C ARG A 5 -1.71 -76.18 -45.41
N HIS A 6 -1.82 -76.58 -44.15
CA HIS A 6 -1.81 -75.71 -42.97
C HIS A 6 -0.38 -75.33 -42.55
N GLY A 7 -0.24 -74.07 -42.13
CA GLY A 7 0.39 -73.65 -40.88
C GLY A 7 1.90 -73.82 -40.71
N ALA A 8 2.65 -72.71 -40.84
CA ALA A 8 3.96 -72.58 -40.22
C ALA A 8 3.82 -71.73 -38.94
N THR A 9 4.05 -72.37 -37.79
CA THR A 9 4.15 -71.76 -36.47
C THR A 9 5.46 -70.97 -36.36
N ALA A 10 5.36 -69.67 -36.10
CA ALA A 10 6.52 -68.82 -35.86
C ALA A 10 7.11 -69.12 -34.46
N PRO A 11 8.44 -69.20 -34.31
CA PRO A 11 9.08 -69.59 -33.06
C PRO A 11 9.01 -68.47 -32.01
N ALA A 12 8.60 -68.83 -30.78
CA ALA A 12 8.34 -67.96 -29.63
C ALA A 12 9.48 -67.00 -29.21
N ARG A 13 10.69 -67.19 -29.76
CA ARG A 13 11.87 -66.31 -29.53
C ARG A 13 11.78 -64.95 -30.22
N TRP A 14 10.87 -64.75 -31.18
CA TRP A 14 10.70 -63.47 -31.88
C TRP A 14 9.59 -62.57 -31.31
N GLN A 15 8.68 -63.12 -30.50
CA GLN A 15 7.62 -62.32 -29.87
C GLN A 15 8.12 -61.49 -28.68
N LEU A 16 9.18 -61.92 -28.00
CA LEU A 16 9.76 -61.18 -26.86
C LEU A 16 10.63 -59.98 -27.29
N LEU A 17 11.26 -60.03 -28.46
CA LEU A 17 12.02 -58.91 -29.03
C LEU A 17 11.10 -57.78 -29.54
N ALA A 18 9.93 -58.12 -30.07
CA ALA A 18 8.94 -57.13 -30.52
C ALA A 18 8.28 -56.37 -29.36
N CYS A 19 8.03 -57.04 -28.22
CA CYS A 19 7.49 -56.38 -27.02
C CYS A 19 8.51 -55.48 -26.30
N GLY A 20 9.81 -55.82 -26.35
CA GLY A 20 10.87 -54.99 -25.75
C GLY A 20 11.13 -53.68 -26.50
N LEU A 21 11.06 -53.69 -27.83
CA LEU A 21 11.28 -52.50 -28.66
C LEU A 21 10.11 -51.50 -28.61
N ALA A 22 8.87 -51.95 -28.38
CA ALA A 22 7.71 -51.06 -28.22
C ALA A 22 7.74 -50.25 -26.91
N LEU A 23 8.32 -50.80 -25.84
CA LEU A 23 8.44 -50.14 -24.54
C LEU A 23 9.58 -49.10 -24.46
N ILE A 24 10.64 -49.26 -25.27
CA ILE A 24 11.75 -48.29 -25.30
C ILE A 24 11.41 -47.08 -26.20
N ALA A 25 10.64 -47.27 -27.27
CA ALA A 25 10.16 -46.17 -28.12
C ALA A 25 9.15 -45.25 -27.41
N SER A 26 8.40 -45.77 -26.43
CA SER A 26 7.47 -44.97 -25.62
C SER A 26 8.15 -44.16 -24.50
N CYS A 27 9.35 -44.55 -24.05
CA CYS A 27 10.12 -43.79 -23.07
C CYS A 27 10.92 -42.61 -23.67
N LEU A 28 11.24 -42.63 -24.96
CA LEU A 28 11.97 -41.52 -25.62
C LEU A 28 11.05 -40.36 -26.05
N LEU A 29 9.73 -40.60 -26.15
CA LEU A 29 8.73 -39.54 -26.31
C LEU A 29 8.37 -38.84 -24.99
N ALA A 30 8.60 -39.48 -23.85
CA ALA A 30 8.38 -38.87 -22.53
C ALA A 30 9.54 -37.97 -22.08
N ALA A 31 10.75 -38.17 -22.61
CA ALA A 31 11.93 -37.36 -22.25
C ALA A 31 12.08 -36.07 -23.08
N SER A 32 11.28 -35.86 -24.12
CA SER A 32 11.26 -34.62 -24.92
C SER A 32 10.07 -33.69 -24.62
N ALA A 33 9.17 -34.10 -23.72
CA ALA A 33 8.08 -33.26 -23.21
C ALA A 33 8.55 -32.22 -22.15
N GLY A 34 9.83 -32.23 -21.75
CA GLY A 34 10.41 -31.25 -20.83
C GLY A 34 10.80 -29.91 -21.45
N ALA A 35 10.75 -29.79 -22.79
CA ALA A 35 11.19 -28.57 -23.50
C ALA A 35 10.02 -27.65 -23.94
N TRP A 36 8.77 -28.02 -23.65
CA TRP A 36 7.57 -27.27 -24.05
C TRP A 36 6.70 -26.85 -22.86
N VAL A 37 7.28 -26.83 -21.65
CA VAL A 37 6.66 -26.24 -20.45
C VAL A 37 7.60 -25.17 -19.88
N SER A 38 8.03 -24.23 -20.73
CA SER A 38 8.75 -23.02 -20.28
C SER A 38 8.00 -21.73 -20.63
N ASN A 39 6.76 -21.84 -21.10
CA ASN A 39 5.93 -20.69 -21.43
C ASN A 39 4.46 -20.86 -21.01
N LEU A 40 4.22 -21.62 -19.94
CA LEU A 40 3.05 -21.34 -19.13
C LEU A 40 3.36 -20.03 -18.37
N SER A 41 3.00 -18.90 -18.98
CA SER A 41 2.63 -17.71 -18.21
C SER A 41 1.82 -18.20 -17.01
N PRO A 42 2.13 -17.77 -15.78
CA PRO A 42 1.46 -18.31 -14.61
C PRO A 42 -0.04 -18.11 -14.82
N LEU A 43 -0.78 -19.22 -14.97
CA LEU A 43 -2.25 -19.26 -15.13
C LEU A 43 -2.99 -18.73 -13.88
N PHE A 44 -2.27 -18.04 -12.99
CA PHE A 44 -2.72 -17.46 -11.74
C PHE A 44 -2.58 -15.93 -11.70
N SER A 45 -2.02 -15.28 -12.74
CA SER A 45 -2.14 -13.82 -12.89
C SER A 45 -3.51 -13.48 -13.48
N VAL A 46 -4.58 -13.68 -12.69
CA VAL A 46 -5.84 -13.00 -12.98
C VAL A 46 -5.57 -11.52 -12.77
N ALA A 47 -5.52 -10.77 -13.87
CA ALA A 47 -5.32 -9.33 -13.84
C ALA A 47 -6.28 -8.69 -12.83
N LEU A 48 -5.74 -7.86 -11.94
CA LEU A 48 -6.53 -7.16 -10.95
C LEU A 48 -7.48 -6.20 -11.67
N ALA A 49 -8.79 -6.41 -11.52
CA ALA A 49 -9.78 -5.52 -12.08
C ALA A 49 -9.98 -4.30 -11.17
N PRO A 50 -10.01 -3.07 -11.71
CA PRO A 50 -10.27 -1.88 -10.91
C PRO A 50 -11.74 -1.85 -10.48
N ASP A 51 -11.96 -1.38 -9.26
CA ASP A 51 -13.29 -1.10 -8.72
C ASP A 51 -13.73 0.31 -9.15
N PRO A 52 -14.81 0.45 -9.95
CA PRO A 52 -15.23 1.74 -10.49
C PRO A 52 -15.79 2.69 -9.43
N ASP A 53 -16.25 2.18 -8.29
CA ASP A 53 -16.88 2.97 -7.23
C ASP A 53 -15.84 3.44 -6.19
N ALA A 54 -14.59 2.98 -6.29
CA ALA A 54 -13.53 3.34 -5.37
C ALA A 54 -12.99 4.75 -5.63
N ARG A 55 -12.94 5.57 -4.56
CA ARG A 55 -12.44 6.96 -4.65
C ARG A 55 -10.96 7.06 -5.07
N LEU A 56 -10.15 6.08 -4.68
CA LEU A 56 -8.80 5.88 -5.17
C LEU A 56 -8.75 4.50 -5.85
N PRO A 57 -7.94 4.30 -6.90
CA PRO A 57 -7.87 3.01 -7.59
C PRO A 57 -7.67 1.87 -6.60
N ALA A 58 -8.58 0.90 -6.62
CA ALA A 58 -8.55 -0.24 -5.72
C ALA A 58 -8.95 -1.50 -6.50
N PRO A 59 -8.28 -2.64 -6.29
CA PRO A 59 -8.70 -3.89 -6.91
C PRO A 59 -10.05 -4.38 -6.35
N THR A 60 -10.95 -4.88 -7.20
CA THR A 60 -12.24 -5.48 -6.77
C THR A 60 -12.06 -6.69 -5.86
N ARG A 61 -10.96 -7.43 -6.01
CA ARG A 61 -10.58 -8.56 -5.16
C ARG A 61 -9.77 -8.09 -3.96
N TYR A 62 -10.34 -8.14 -2.76
CA TYR A 62 -9.67 -7.76 -1.52
C TYR A 62 -10.14 -8.62 -0.33
N LEU A 63 -9.28 -8.73 0.69
CA LEU A 63 -9.60 -9.33 2.00
C LEU A 63 -10.11 -8.27 2.99
N TYR A 64 -9.59 -7.06 2.86
CA TYR A 64 -9.95 -5.90 3.66
C TYR A 64 -9.78 -4.65 2.82
N ARG A 65 -10.66 -3.67 3.01
CA ARG A 65 -10.52 -2.34 2.43
C ARG A 65 -11.05 -1.28 3.40
N GLY A 66 -10.26 -0.25 3.63
CA GLY A 66 -10.64 0.97 4.34
C GLY A 66 -10.27 2.20 3.52
N THR A 67 -11.20 3.15 3.40
CA THR A 67 -10.92 4.47 2.83
C THR A 67 -11.09 5.50 3.92
N HIS A 68 -10.07 6.34 4.10
CA HIS A 68 -10.04 7.37 5.13
C HIS A 68 -9.82 8.72 4.48
N THR A 69 -10.61 9.71 4.89
CA THR A 69 -10.50 11.07 4.36
C THR A 69 -10.36 12.03 5.53
N THR A 70 -9.32 12.85 5.50
CA THR A 70 -9.15 13.93 6.46
C THR A 70 -9.82 15.18 5.91
N VAL A 71 -10.87 15.63 6.59
CA VAL A 71 -11.60 16.88 6.27
C VAL A 71 -11.35 17.89 7.39
N MET A 72 -11.41 19.16 7.05
CA MET A 72 -11.29 20.25 8.03
C MET A 72 -12.50 21.16 7.90
N PRO A 73 -13.14 21.57 9.03
CA PRO A 73 -14.23 22.54 8.99
C PRO A 73 -13.84 23.80 8.23
N GLY A 74 -14.71 24.28 7.35
CA GLY A 74 -14.46 25.45 6.51
C GLY A 74 -13.68 25.17 5.21
N VAL A 75 -13.26 23.93 4.96
CA VAL A 75 -12.65 23.52 3.68
C VAL A 75 -13.45 22.38 3.07
N GLU A 76 -14.03 22.63 1.90
CA GLU A 76 -14.95 21.70 1.22
C GLU A 76 -14.26 20.42 0.75
N ALA A 77 -13.08 20.55 0.12
CA ALA A 77 -12.31 19.40 -0.35
C ALA A 77 -11.50 18.78 0.79
N PRO A 78 -11.34 17.44 0.86
CA PRO A 78 -10.51 16.82 1.87
C PRO A 78 -9.05 17.20 1.67
N LEU A 79 -8.34 17.31 2.79
CA LEU A 79 -6.90 17.56 2.86
C LEU A 79 -6.10 16.35 2.39
N ARG A 80 -6.61 15.16 2.68
CA ARG A 80 -5.93 13.89 2.44
C ARG A 80 -6.94 12.77 2.26
N THR A 81 -6.71 11.90 1.28
CA THR A 81 -7.44 10.64 1.12
C THR A 81 -6.45 9.48 1.18
N ARG A 82 -6.78 8.45 1.94
CA ARG A 82 -5.97 7.25 2.11
C ARG A 82 -6.82 6.01 1.83
N LEU A 83 -6.28 5.11 1.02
CA LEU A 83 -6.76 3.76 0.81
C LEU A 83 -5.82 2.79 1.52
N GLU A 84 -6.40 1.93 2.34
CA GLU A 84 -5.74 0.76 2.93
C GLU A 84 -6.47 -0.48 2.46
N THR A 85 -5.76 -1.41 1.82
CA THR A 85 -6.37 -2.63 1.32
C THR A 85 -5.38 -3.78 1.34
N THR A 86 -5.87 -5.00 1.50
CA THR A 86 -5.05 -6.21 1.39
C THR A 86 -5.64 -7.09 0.31
N VAL A 87 -4.82 -7.49 -0.65
CA VAL A 87 -5.27 -8.28 -1.80
C VAL A 87 -4.49 -9.59 -1.89
N PRO A 88 -5.14 -10.72 -2.19
CA PRO A 88 -4.49 -12.02 -2.34
C PRO A 88 -3.84 -12.15 -3.73
N ALA A 89 -2.82 -11.31 -3.99
CA ALA A 89 -2.09 -11.25 -5.26
C ALA A 89 -0.61 -10.91 -5.02
N GLU A 90 0.24 -11.31 -5.97
CA GLU A 90 1.69 -11.04 -5.93
C GLU A 90 2.01 -9.55 -5.99
N LEU A 91 3.12 -9.16 -5.37
CA LEU A 91 3.52 -7.74 -5.28
C LEU A 91 3.69 -7.10 -6.67
N GLY A 92 4.28 -7.85 -7.62
CA GLY A 92 4.47 -7.38 -9.00
C GLY A 92 3.16 -7.09 -9.73
N ASP A 93 2.16 -7.96 -9.57
CA ASP A 93 0.84 -7.78 -10.18
C ASP A 93 0.13 -6.54 -9.60
N VAL A 94 0.22 -6.36 -8.28
CA VAL A 94 -0.33 -5.19 -7.58
C VAL A 94 0.38 -3.91 -8.01
N LEU A 95 1.71 -3.92 -8.11
CA LEU A 95 2.48 -2.77 -8.56
C LEU A 95 2.12 -2.37 -10.00
N ASN A 96 1.99 -3.35 -10.90
CA ASN A 96 1.61 -3.11 -12.29
C ASN A 96 0.18 -2.54 -12.40
N PHE A 97 -0.75 -3.06 -11.59
CA PHE A 97 -2.10 -2.52 -11.47
C PHE A 97 -2.07 -1.04 -11.10
N TYR A 98 -1.37 -0.65 -10.02
CA TYR A 98 -1.35 0.74 -9.58
C TYR A 98 -0.67 1.67 -10.57
N ARG A 99 0.44 1.28 -11.19
CA ARG A 99 1.08 2.09 -12.24
C ARG A 99 0.13 2.35 -13.41
N THR A 100 -0.62 1.33 -13.82
CA THR A 100 -1.61 1.43 -14.91
C THR A 100 -2.77 2.33 -14.52
N GLU A 101 -3.43 2.07 -13.40
CA GLU A 101 -4.63 2.81 -13.00
C GLU A 101 -4.32 4.26 -12.59
N LEU A 102 -3.22 4.50 -11.87
CA LEU A 102 -2.81 5.86 -11.52
C LEU A 102 -2.35 6.65 -12.75
N GLY A 103 -1.69 6.00 -13.72
CA GLY A 103 -1.34 6.61 -15.00
C GLY A 103 -2.55 7.10 -15.79
N LYS A 104 -3.66 6.33 -15.80
CA LYS A 104 -4.93 6.75 -16.41
C LYS A 104 -5.53 8.00 -15.75
N LEU A 105 -5.25 8.22 -14.47
CA LEU A 105 -5.66 9.42 -13.72
C LEU A 105 -4.70 10.60 -13.91
N GLY A 106 -3.70 10.49 -14.79
CA GLY A 106 -2.70 11.52 -15.04
C GLY A 106 -1.65 11.65 -13.93
N TRP A 107 -1.51 10.64 -13.07
CA TRP A 107 -0.47 10.67 -12.04
C TRP A 107 0.89 10.32 -12.65
N GLN A 108 1.92 11.03 -12.20
CA GLN A 108 3.28 10.85 -12.69
C GLN A 108 4.15 10.28 -11.57
N GLU A 109 4.69 9.08 -11.77
CA GLU A 109 5.67 8.48 -10.85
C GLU A 109 6.93 9.36 -10.81
N LYS A 110 7.40 9.65 -9.60
CA LYS A 110 8.65 10.39 -9.38
C LYS A 110 9.81 9.39 -9.32
N PRO A 111 10.91 9.66 -10.05
CA PRO A 111 12.06 8.75 -10.04
C PRO A 111 12.78 8.77 -8.69
N ASP A 112 12.73 9.90 -7.99
CA ASP A 112 13.45 10.10 -6.74
C ASP A 112 12.78 9.33 -5.59
N GLY A 113 13.56 8.50 -4.90
CA GLY A 113 13.11 7.79 -3.69
C GLY A 113 12.21 6.59 -3.94
N ALA A 114 12.09 6.13 -5.19
CA ALA A 114 11.45 4.85 -5.49
C ALA A 114 12.26 3.68 -4.91
N VAL A 115 11.61 2.84 -4.12
CA VAL A 115 12.19 1.61 -3.56
C VAL A 115 11.35 0.45 -4.07
N ILE A 116 11.97 -0.51 -4.73
CA ILE A 116 11.30 -1.73 -5.20
C ILE A 116 12.18 -2.90 -4.80
N ALA A 117 11.66 -3.72 -3.91
CA ALA A 117 12.28 -4.94 -3.43
C ALA A 117 11.32 -6.12 -3.66
N THR A 118 11.80 -7.33 -3.39
CA THR A 118 11.02 -8.56 -3.56
C THR A 118 9.77 -8.59 -2.68
N ASP A 119 9.84 -8.00 -1.49
CA ASP A 119 8.79 -8.06 -0.46
C ASP A 119 8.11 -6.70 -0.20
N HIS A 120 8.59 -5.60 -0.75
CA HIS A 120 7.96 -4.29 -0.60
C HIS A 120 8.23 -3.36 -1.77
N ALA A 121 7.36 -2.37 -1.96
CA ALA A 121 7.61 -1.27 -2.86
C ALA A 121 7.11 0.04 -2.25
N GLN A 122 7.83 1.13 -2.49
CA GLN A 122 7.44 2.48 -2.14
C GLN A 122 7.68 3.39 -3.34
N LEU A 123 6.61 4.02 -3.82
CA LEU A 123 6.65 4.95 -4.94
C LEU A 123 6.04 6.29 -4.52
N ALA A 124 6.63 7.37 -5.02
CA ALA A 124 6.07 8.71 -4.93
C ALA A 124 5.45 9.10 -6.27
N PHE A 125 4.36 9.85 -6.24
CA PHE A 125 3.66 10.35 -7.42
C PHE A 125 3.36 11.84 -7.28
N ALA A 126 3.38 12.56 -8.40
CA ALA A 126 2.62 13.80 -8.54
C ALA A 126 1.23 13.46 -9.09
N SER A 127 0.20 13.75 -8.32
CA SER A 127 -1.20 13.65 -8.75
C SER A 127 -1.74 15.04 -9.12
N PRO A 128 -2.88 15.12 -9.81
CA PRO A 128 -3.53 16.41 -10.10
C PRO A 128 -3.86 17.26 -8.85
N LEU A 129 -4.02 16.64 -7.67
CA LEU A 129 -4.32 17.36 -6.42
C LEU A 129 -3.07 17.71 -5.60
N GLY A 130 -1.91 17.12 -5.91
CA GLY A 130 -0.71 17.28 -5.12
C GLY A 130 0.09 15.97 -4.95
N PRO A 131 1.04 15.94 -4.00
CA PRO A 131 1.86 14.77 -3.74
C PRO A 131 1.04 13.55 -3.33
N ALA A 132 1.48 12.38 -3.78
CA ALA A 132 0.89 11.12 -3.41
C ALA A 132 1.96 10.04 -3.22
N ALA A 133 1.64 9.01 -2.47
CA ALA A 133 2.56 7.91 -2.17
C ALA A 133 1.84 6.58 -2.18
N LEU A 134 2.45 5.58 -2.82
CA LEU A 134 2.04 4.18 -2.78
C LEU A 134 3.07 3.40 -1.97
N ARG A 135 2.60 2.65 -0.97
CA ARG A 135 3.39 1.64 -0.28
C ARG A 135 2.73 0.28 -0.43
N LEU A 136 3.51 -0.70 -0.85
CA LEU A 136 3.15 -2.09 -0.98
C LEU A 136 4.02 -2.92 -0.05
N ALA A 137 3.43 -3.87 0.65
CA ALA A 137 4.15 -4.82 1.48
C ALA A 137 3.58 -6.23 1.29
N ARG A 138 4.44 -7.18 0.95
CA ARG A 138 4.10 -8.58 0.84
C ARG A 138 3.95 -9.16 2.24
N LYS A 139 2.86 -9.90 2.46
CA LYS A 139 2.62 -10.69 3.67
C LYS A 139 2.00 -12.02 3.27
N ASP A 140 2.73 -13.10 3.48
CA ASP A 140 2.34 -14.46 3.12
C ASP A 140 1.98 -14.56 1.62
N SER A 141 0.73 -14.94 1.31
CA SER A 141 0.17 -15.01 -0.05
C SER A 141 -0.55 -13.72 -0.51
N SER A 142 -0.42 -12.65 0.26
CA SER A 142 -1.15 -11.39 0.05
C SER A 142 -0.22 -10.18 -0.01
N THR A 143 -0.71 -9.09 -0.58
CA THR A 143 -0.02 -7.81 -0.62
C THR A 143 -0.89 -6.76 0.03
N SER A 144 -0.37 -6.13 1.07
CA SER A 144 -0.96 -4.95 1.70
C SER A 144 -0.60 -3.72 0.89
N ILE A 145 -1.58 -2.84 0.73
CA ILE A 145 -1.49 -1.61 -0.04
C ILE A 145 -1.88 -0.45 0.87
N HIS A 146 -1.06 0.59 0.84
CA HIS A 146 -1.33 1.87 1.47
C HIS A 146 -1.07 2.98 0.45
N LEU A 147 -2.15 3.50 -0.14
CA LEU A 147 -2.12 4.59 -1.12
C LEU A 147 -2.65 5.87 -0.48
N VAL A 148 -1.87 6.94 -0.53
CA VAL A 148 -2.23 8.26 0.00
C VAL A 148 -2.15 9.29 -1.10
N GLN A 149 -3.19 10.12 -1.20
CA GLN A 149 -3.20 11.33 -1.99
C GLN A 149 -3.39 12.53 -1.07
N LYS A 150 -2.50 13.51 -1.18
CA LYS A 150 -2.61 14.79 -0.50
C LYS A 150 -3.19 15.85 -1.44
N ASN A 151 -3.95 16.79 -0.88
CA ASN A 151 -4.56 17.89 -1.61
C ASN A 151 -3.90 19.21 -1.21
N ALA A 152 -2.96 19.68 -2.03
CA ALA A 152 -2.12 20.82 -1.71
C ALA A 152 -2.93 22.13 -1.63
N ASP A 153 -3.92 22.29 -2.53
CA ASP A 153 -4.79 23.46 -2.55
C ASP A 153 -5.68 23.52 -1.30
N ALA A 154 -6.23 22.38 -0.88
CA ALA A 154 -7.03 22.30 0.34
C ALA A 154 -6.19 22.59 1.58
N ALA A 155 -4.98 22.04 1.68
CA ALA A 155 -4.05 22.31 2.77
C ALA A 155 -3.62 23.78 2.83
N THR A 156 -3.44 24.43 1.68
CA THR A 156 -3.13 25.87 1.60
C THR A 156 -4.30 26.72 2.09
N ARG A 157 -5.54 26.42 1.63
CA ARG A 157 -6.75 27.11 2.11
C ARG A 157 -7.02 26.92 3.59
N ALA A 158 -6.68 25.75 4.13
CA ALA A 158 -6.74 25.45 5.56
C ALA A 158 -5.61 26.09 6.37
N ASN A 159 -4.64 26.77 5.74
CA ASN A 159 -3.45 27.32 6.38
C ASN A 159 -2.63 26.26 7.16
N ILE A 160 -2.58 25.03 6.63
CA ILE A 160 -1.82 23.92 7.22
C ILE A 160 -0.71 23.41 6.30
N MET A 161 -0.49 23.99 5.13
CA MET A 161 0.59 23.60 4.22
C MET A 161 1.96 23.80 4.91
N PRO A 162 2.81 22.76 5.04
CA PRO A 162 4.16 22.92 5.56
C PRO A 162 5.03 23.79 4.67
N GLU A 163 5.98 24.49 5.30
CA GLU A 163 7.06 25.15 4.56
C GLU A 163 7.91 24.12 3.79
N PRO A 164 8.48 24.48 2.63
CA PRO A 164 9.31 23.57 1.85
C PRO A 164 10.43 22.93 2.68
N GLY A 165 10.50 21.59 2.66
CA GLY A 165 11.49 20.82 3.42
C GLY A 165 11.21 20.66 4.91
N GLN A 166 10.13 21.26 5.43
CA GLN A 166 9.72 21.14 6.84
C GLN A 166 8.45 20.30 6.99
N ALA A 167 8.17 19.94 8.23
CA ALA A 167 6.87 19.44 8.66
C ALA A 167 6.15 20.55 9.44
N LYS A 168 4.82 20.46 9.52
CA LYS A 168 4.01 21.35 10.37
C LYS A 168 3.32 20.53 11.46
N LEU A 169 3.33 21.05 12.68
CA LEU A 169 2.58 20.50 13.81
C LEU A 169 1.52 21.51 14.25
N VAL A 170 0.26 21.12 14.18
CA VAL A 170 -0.89 21.85 14.69
C VAL A 170 -1.18 21.37 16.10
N PHE A 171 -1.24 22.30 17.05
CA PHE A 171 -1.66 22.02 18.42
C PHE A 171 -3.02 22.68 18.70
N SER A 172 -4.01 21.84 18.98
CA SER A 172 -5.39 22.22 19.25
C SER A 172 -5.76 21.90 20.69
N ASN A 173 -6.40 22.85 21.38
CA ASN A 173 -6.96 22.64 22.70
C ASN A 173 -8.45 22.97 22.68
N ILE A 174 -9.28 21.94 22.60
CA ILE A 174 -10.75 22.09 22.61
C ILE A 174 -11.34 21.79 23.99
N SER A 175 -10.50 21.62 25.01
CA SER A 175 -10.96 21.46 26.40
C SER A 175 -11.42 22.80 26.99
N GLY A 176 -12.14 22.68 28.11
CA GLY A 176 -12.46 23.82 28.97
C GLY A 176 -11.31 24.27 29.87
N ARG A 177 -10.08 23.75 29.69
CA ARG A 177 -8.93 24.00 30.56
C ARG A 177 -7.73 24.50 29.76
N ASN A 178 -6.78 25.13 30.45
CA ASN A 178 -5.49 25.45 29.83
C ASN A 178 -4.71 24.16 29.60
N ALA A 179 -3.99 24.10 28.48
CA ALA A 179 -3.15 22.96 28.14
C ALA A 179 -1.76 23.43 27.71
N ALA A 180 -0.77 22.54 27.76
CA ALA A 180 0.53 22.79 27.20
C ALA A 180 1.07 21.59 26.43
N LEU A 181 1.71 21.89 25.29
CA LEU A 181 2.50 20.96 24.51
C LEU A 181 3.97 21.26 24.74
N THR A 182 4.75 20.29 25.20
CA THR A 182 6.21 20.35 25.20
C THR A 182 6.74 19.45 24.09
N ILE A 183 7.49 20.01 23.14
CA ILE A 183 8.13 19.29 22.03
C ILE A 183 9.41 19.99 21.62
N ASN A 184 10.46 19.23 21.31
CA ASN A 184 11.77 19.80 20.91
C ASN A 184 12.31 20.83 21.94
N ALA A 185 12.20 20.51 23.23
CA ALA A 185 12.55 21.39 24.35
C ALA A 185 11.84 22.76 24.37
N ARG A 186 10.73 22.90 23.64
CA ARG A 186 9.88 24.10 23.63
C ARG A 186 8.53 23.77 24.24
N THR A 187 8.03 24.63 25.11
CA THR A 187 6.68 24.51 25.67
C THR A 187 5.76 25.58 25.11
N VAL A 188 4.64 25.13 24.54
CA VAL A 188 3.60 25.97 23.96
C VAL A 188 2.34 25.83 24.79
N LYS A 189 1.97 26.90 25.50
CA LYS A 189 0.75 26.95 26.31
C LYS A 189 -0.42 27.43 25.47
N ARG A 190 -1.60 26.84 25.65
CA ARG A 190 -2.86 27.25 25.04
C ARG A 190 -3.93 27.41 26.11
N ALA A 191 -4.63 28.52 26.07
CA ALA A 191 -5.81 28.72 26.91
C ALA A 191 -6.95 27.80 26.46
N ALA A 192 -7.93 27.59 27.35
CA ALA A 192 -9.18 26.91 27.02
C ALA A 192 -9.88 27.54 25.80
N GLY A 193 -10.31 26.73 24.84
CA GLY A 193 -11.05 27.19 23.66
C GLY A 193 -10.29 28.14 22.72
N ALA A 194 -8.99 28.35 22.92
CA ALA A 194 -8.19 29.16 22.02
C ALA A 194 -8.03 28.47 20.66
N ASN A 195 -7.88 29.26 19.59
CA ASN A 195 -7.62 28.73 18.24
C ASN A 195 -6.41 27.79 18.22
N ALA A 196 -6.29 26.93 17.20
CA ALA A 196 -5.10 26.11 17.06
C ALA A 196 -3.85 26.98 16.80
N VAL A 197 -2.67 26.47 17.15
CA VAL A 197 -1.38 27.08 16.79
C VAL A 197 -0.56 26.11 15.94
N SER A 198 0.21 26.63 14.99
CA SER A 198 1.11 25.84 14.17
C SER A 198 2.56 26.05 14.60
N LEU A 199 3.35 24.99 14.51
CA LEU A 199 4.79 24.96 14.72
C LEU A 199 5.43 24.33 13.49
N ASP A 200 6.34 25.04 12.85
CA ASP A 200 7.18 24.45 11.81
C ASP A 200 8.39 23.76 12.45
N LEU A 201 8.60 22.52 12.05
CA LEU A 201 9.61 21.62 12.60
C LEU A 201 10.38 20.97 11.47
N ALA A 202 11.69 20.79 11.67
CA ALA A 202 12.47 19.96 10.77
C ALA A 202 11.92 18.51 10.76
N PRO A 203 12.09 17.76 9.67
CA PRO A 203 11.77 16.34 9.67
C PRO A 203 12.58 15.59 10.72
N GLY A 204 11.95 14.69 11.47
CA GLY A 204 12.62 13.97 12.55
C GLY A 204 11.66 13.22 13.47
N LYS A 205 12.26 12.53 14.45
CA LYS A 205 11.52 11.87 15.54
C LYS A 205 11.53 12.77 16.76
N TYR A 206 10.35 13.07 17.28
CA TYR A 206 10.17 13.98 18.42
C TYR A 206 9.43 13.28 19.54
N SER A 207 10.03 13.23 20.72
CA SER A 207 9.27 13.03 21.95
C SER A 207 8.47 14.29 22.23
N TYR A 208 7.21 14.14 22.60
CA TYR A 208 6.35 15.23 23.00
C TYR A 208 5.56 14.86 24.26
N GLU A 209 5.18 15.88 25.01
CA GLU A 209 4.35 15.77 26.20
C GLU A 209 3.18 16.74 26.11
N LEU A 210 1.98 16.22 26.40
CA LEU A 210 0.75 16.98 26.50
C LEU A 210 0.30 17.01 27.96
N THR A 211 0.03 18.21 28.47
CA THR A 211 -0.35 18.44 29.88
C THR A 211 -1.61 19.28 29.99
N VAL A 212 -2.47 18.88 30.93
CA VAL A 212 -3.69 19.60 31.33
C VAL A 212 -3.78 19.51 32.86
N PRO A 213 -4.13 20.59 33.58
CA PRO A 213 -4.32 20.55 35.02
C PRO A 213 -5.31 19.46 35.44
N ASP A 214 -4.97 18.71 36.49
CA ASP A 214 -5.74 17.58 37.04
C ASP A 214 -5.82 16.33 36.13
N HIS A 215 -5.07 16.30 35.03
CA HIS A 215 -4.91 15.11 34.18
C HIS A 215 -3.47 14.61 34.21
N SER A 216 -3.30 13.31 34.00
CA SER A 216 -1.96 12.73 33.79
C SER A 216 -1.36 13.26 32.50
N ALA A 217 -0.08 13.63 32.55
CA ALA A 217 0.66 14.00 31.35
C ALA A 217 0.69 12.83 30.35
N THR A 218 0.45 13.12 29.07
CA THR A 218 0.56 12.12 28.00
C THR A 218 1.86 12.34 27.24
N THR A 219 2.76 11.37 27.29
CA THR A 219 4.04 11.40 26.57
C THR A 219 4.05 10.36 25.45
N ASN A 220 4.44 10.77 24.24
CA ASN A 220 4.57 9.85 23.10
C ASN A 220 5.66 10.35 22.13
N VAL A 221 5.94 9.56 21.10
CA VAL A 221 6.87 9.90 20.03
C VAL A 221 6.12 10.07 18.72
N LEU A 222 6.35 11.20 18.04
CA LEU A 222 5.82 11.48 16.71
C LEU A 222 6.98 11.54 15.71
N THR A 223 6.83 10.87 14.57
CA THR A 223 7.76 11.00 13.45
C THR A 223 7.17 11.96 12.43
N LEU A 224 7.88 13.05 12.16
CA LEU A 224 7.50 14.08 11.20
C LEU A 224 8.35 13.94 9.94
N ALA A 225 7.71 13.80 8.78
CA ALA A 225 8.39 13.83 7.49
C ALA A 225 8.24 15.21 6.82
N ALA A 226 9.17 15.57 5.94
CA ALA A 226 9.04 16.79 5.14
C ALA A 226 7.75 16.76 4.33
N GLY A 227 7.01 17.87 4.32
CA GLY A 227 5.74 17.98 3.62
C GLY A 227 4.57 17.29 4.34
N ASP A 228 4.74 16.85 5.59
CA ASP A 228 3.63 16.37 6.42
C ASP A 228 3.10 17.46 7.36
N THR A 229 1.78 17.43 7.59
CA THR A 229 1.14 18.17 8.68
C THR A 229 0.42 17.22 9.63
N TRP A 230 0.74 17.33 10.91
CA TRP A 230 0.13 16.55 11.99
C TRP A 230 -0.62 17.44 12.96
N GLU A 231 -1.67 16.91 13.58
CA GLU A 231 -2.41 17.56 14.65
C GLU A 231 -2.29 16.76 15.95
N LEU A 232 -2.04 17.48 17.03
CA LEU A 232 -2.18 17.01 18.41
C LEU A 232 -3.33 17.77 19.06
N THR A 233 -4.28 17.03 19.62
CA THR A 233 -5.51 17.61 20.17
C THR A 233 -5.69 17.18 21.62
N ILE A 234 -5.94 18.15 22.49
CA ILE A 234 -6.58 17.90 23.79
C ILE A 234 -8.09 17.96 23.59
N GLY A 235 -8.75 16.84 23.88
CA GLY A 235 -10.19 16.65 23.78
C GLY A 235 -10.99 17.46 24.79
N ARG A 236 -12.32 17.45 24.64
CA ARG A 236 -13.23 18.19 25.53
C ARG A 236 -13.18 17.70 26.98
N ASP A 237 -12.91 16.42 27.15
CA ASP A 237 -12.69 15.72 28.41
C ASP A 237 -11.36 16.08 29.08
N GLY A 238 -10.43 16.72 28.36
CA GLY A 238 -9.09 17.02 28.85
C GLY A 238 -8.05 15.94 28.48
N ASP A 239 -8.47 14.86 27.83
CA ASP A 239 -7.57 13.77 27.43
C ASP A 239 -6.96 14.03 26.07
N ALA A 240 -5.73 13.56 25.87
CA ALA A 240 -5.04 13.67 24.59
C ALA A 240 -5.62 12.66 23.58
N TRP A 241 -6.05 13.16 22.42
CA TRP A 241 -6.48 12.31 21.32
C TRP A 241 -5.29 11.73 20.55
N PRO A 242 -5.47 10.60 19.84
CA PRO A 242 -4.44 10.07 18.96
C PRO A 242 -4.00 11.12 17.92
N PRO A 243 -2.69 11.23 17.61
CA PRO A 243 -2.20 12.14 16.59
C PRO A 243 -2.89 11.91 15.24
N LEU A 244 -3.33 12.99 14.62
CA LEU A 244 -4.00 12.95 13.32
C LEU A 244 -3.09 13.50 12.23
N GLN A 245 -2.82 12.71 11.19
CA GLN A 245 -2.16 13.23 10.00
C GLN A 245 -3.17 13.99 9.13
N LEU A 246 -3.02 15.31 9.10
CA LEU A 246 -3.88 16.20 8.31
C LEU A 246 -3.47 16.21 6.83
N TYR A 247 -2.17 16.30 6.57
CA TYR A 247 -1.58 16.39 5.23
C TYR A 247 -0.44 15.39 5.10
#